data_AF-A0A933FS88-F1
#
_entry.id   AF-A0A933FS88-F1
#
_cell.length_a   1.000
_cell.length_b   1.000
_cell.length_c   1.000
_cell.angle_alpha   90.00
_cell.angle_beta   90.00
_cell.angle_gamma   90.00
#
_symmetry.space_group_name_H-M   'P 1'
#
loop_
_entity.id
_entity.type
_entity.pdbx_description
1 polymer ?
#
loop_
_entity_poly.entity_id
_entity_poly.type
_entity_poly.pdbx_seq_one_letter_code
_entity_poly.pdbx_strand_id
1 'polypeptide(L)'
;MRPGVSERALYADIMKTICESGAAVRYPRLILHTGADNLSWGPPVWQYQAQPPRFLQTGDLVQAEIFPCYGGLEAQQQMSVSLKPVNSVNAECAAVARKSYEAGLKALRPGRTFQQVCDAMEEPLRAAGCWHLTPLLHSLNPLGWTSATQVGIEQMPGREKYKDLRSRPAVGGDLVIQAGMVL
;
A
#
# COMPACT_ATOMS: atom_id res chain seq x y z
N MET A 1 1.06 15.48 -12.77
CA MET A 1 -0.29 15.17 -12.26
C MET A 1 -1.00 16.46 -11.89
N ARG A 2 -2.23 16.70 -12.38
CA ARG A 2 -3.01 17.94 -12.15
C ARG A 2 -4.52 17.64 -12.21
N PRO A 3 -5.40 18.50 -11.64
CA PRO A 3 -6.83 18.37 -11.83
C PRO A 3 -7.24 18.31 -13.32
N GLY A 4 -8.28 17.52 -13.62
CA GLY A 4 -8.79 17.30 -14.97
C GLY A 4 -8.04 16.22 -15.78
N VAL A 5 -6.99 15.61 -15.24
CA VAL A 5 -6.39 14.40 -15.83
C VAL A 5 -7.27 13.19 -15.49
N SER A 6 -7.54 12.33 -16.46
CA SER A 6 -8.27 11.07 -16.24
C SER A 6 -7.40 10.03 -15.53
N GLU A 7 -7.97 9.22 -14.63
CA GLU A 7 -7.33 8.02 -14.08
C GLU A 7 -6.81 7.08 -15.18
N ARG A 8 -7.55 6.97 -16.29
CA ARG A 8 -7.14 6.16 -17.46
C ARG A 8 -5.85 6.69 -18.09
N ALA A 9 -5.70 8.01 -18.20
CA ALA A 9 -4.49 8.61 -18.76
C ALA A 9 -3.30 8.39 -17.83
N LEU A 10 -3.50 8.60 -16.52
CA LEU A 10 -2.49 8.31 -15.50
C LEU A 10 -2.07 6.82 -15.52
N TYR A 11 -3.04 5.91 -15.58
CA TYR A 11 -2.78 4.47 -15.70
C TYR A 11 -1.93 4.16 -16.94
N ALA A 12 -2.32 4.70 -18.11
CA ALA A 12 -1.62 4.47 -19.36
C ALA A 12 -0.18 5.01 -19.32
N ASP A 13 0.05 6.19 -18.74
CA ASP A 13 1.38 6.78 -18.60
C ASP A 13 2.29 5.92 -17.71
N ILE A 14 1.77 5.39 -16.60
CA ILE A 14 2.54 4.48 -15.73
C ILE A 14 2.88 3.19 -16.48
N MET A 15 1.91 2.55 -17.14
CA MET A 15 2.14 1.31 -17.89
C MET A 15 3.12 1.51 -19.04
N LYS A 16 2.99 2.63 -19.78
CA LYS A 16 3.93 3.02 -20.83
C LYS A 16 5.35 3.13 -20.27
N THR A 17 5.52 3.82 -19.14
CA THR A 17 6.83 4.01 -18.51
C THR A 17 7.47 2.67 -18.11
N ILE A 18 6.70 1.74 -17.55
CA ILE A 18 7.19 0.39 -17.20
C ILE A 18 7.67 -0.34 -18.46
N CYS A 19 6.84 -0.37 -19.50
CA CYS A 19 7.17 -1.04 -20.77
C CYS A 19 8.40 -0.42 -21.46
N GLU A 20 8.49 0.91 -21.51
CA GLU A 20 9.64 1.63 -22.10
C GLU A 20 10.93 1.39 -21.32
N SER A 21 10.83 1.06 -20.03
CA SER A 21 11.96 0.69 -19.18
C SER A 21 12.38 -0.78 -19.34
N GLY A 22 11.74 -1.54 -20.23
CA GLY A 22 12.05 -2.96 -20.48
C GLY A 22 11.52 -3.92 -19.40
N ALA A 23 10.63 -3.46 -18.53
CA ALA A 23 9.99 -4.29 -17.52
C ALA A 23 8.62 -4.81 -18.00
N ALA A 24 8.23 -5.97 -17.47
CA ALA A 24 6.90 -6.55 -17.63
C ALA A 24 6.01 -6.18 -16.42
N VAL A 25 4.72 -6.53 -16.50
CA VAL A 25 3.79 -6.45 -15.36
C VAL A 25 3.04 -7.76 -15.21
N ARG A 26 2.80 -8.19 -13.98
CA ARG A 26 1.92 -9.33 -13.64
C ARG A 26 0.72 -8.83 -12.86
N TYR A 27 -0.37 -9.59 -12.83
CA TYR A 27 -1.52 -9.22 -12.01
C TYR A 27 -1.08 -8.99 -10.55
N PRO A 28 -1.48 -7.88 -9.89
CA PRO A 28 -2.53 -6.91 -10.28
C PRO A 28 -2.10 -5.77 -11.22
N ARG A 29 -0.83 -5.74 -11.67
CA ARG A 29 -0.17 -4.79 -12.59
C ARG A 29 0.01 -3.40 -11.99
N LEU A 30 -1.09 -2.80 -11.58
CA LEU A 30 -1.18 -1.50 -10.95
C LEU A 30 -2.48 -1.44 -10.15
N ILE A 31 -2.36 -1.13 -8.87
CA ILE A 31 -3.46 -0.65 -8.05
C ILE A 31 -3.45 0.87 -8.16
N LEU A 32 -4.58 1.46 -8.52
CA LEU A 32 -4.72 2.90 -8.64
C LEU A 32 -6.09 3.32 -8.13
N HIS A 33 -6.07 4.23 -7.17
CA HIS A 33 -7.24 4.77 -6.50
C HIS A 33 -7.08 6.27 -6.34
N THR A 34 -8.13 7.03 -6.66
CA THR A 34 -8.13 8.49 -6.56
C THR A 34 -9.36 9.01 -5.84
N GLY A 35 -9.21 10.09 -5.08
CA GLY A 35 -10.29 10.73 -4.34
C GLY A 35 -9.90 11.07 -2.90
N ALA A 36 -10.86 11.57 -2.13
CA ALA A 36 -10.66 11.88 -0.72
C ALA A 36 -10.72 10.63 0.18
N ASP A 37 -11.59 9.67 -0.16
CA ASP A 37 -11.87 8.49 0.65
C ASP A 37 -11.72 7.22 -0.19
N ASN A 38 -10.84 6.31 0.22
CA ASN A 38 -10.77 4.99 -0.38
C ASN A 38 -10.54 3.89 0.66
N LEU A 39 -11.54 3.02 0.81
CA LEU A 39 -11.49 1.84 1.68
C LEU A 39 -11.05 0.58 0.93
N SER A 40 -10.91 0.65 -0.40
CA SER A 40 -10.56 -0.48 -1.24
C SER A 40 -9.09 -0.43 -1.65
N TRP A 41 -8.50 -1.60 -1.88
CA TRP A 41 -7.15 -1.73 -2.40
C TRP A 41 -7.11 -2.84 -3.45
N GLY A 42 -6.96 -2.45 -4.71
CA GLY A 42 -7.08 -3.36 -5.85
C GLY A 42 -6.96 -2.64 -7.20
N PRO A 43 -7.06 -3.36 -8.34
CA PRO A 43 -6.98 -2.76 -9.66
C PRO A 43 -7.97 -1.58 -9.82
N PRO A 44 -7.75 -0.66 -10.78
CA PRO A 44 -8.66 0.45 -11.00
C PRO A 44 -10.08 -0.08 -11.23
N VAL A 45 -11.03 0.42 -10.44
CA VAL A 45 -12.39 -0.12 -10.35
C VAL A 45 -13.13 -0.14 -11.70
N TRP A 46 -12.81 0.79 -12.61
CA TRP A 46 -13.33 0.87 -13.98
C TRP A 46 -12.82 -0.23 -14.92
N GLN A 47 -11.88 -1.09 -14.48
CA GLN A 47 -11.43 -2.25 -15.25
C GLN A 47 -12.32 -3.48 -15.07
N TYR A 48 -13.13 -3.54 -14.00
CA TYR A 48 -13.94 -4.72 -13.67
C TYR A 48 -15.36 -4.40 -13.20
N GLN A 49 -15.69 -3.12 -13.03
CA GLN A 49 -17.07 -2.65 -12.83
C GLN A 49 -17.50 -1.77 -14.00
N ALA A 50 -18.79 -1.77 -14.29
CA ALA A 50 -19.39 -0.93 -15.33
C ALA A 50 -19.50 0.55 -14.89
N GLN A 51 -18.35 1.20 -14.69
CA GLN A 51 -18.27 2.61 -14.34
C GLN A 51 -17.11 3.30 -15.08
N PRO A 52 -17.24 4.60 -15.41
CA PRO A 52 -16.18 5.33 -16.08
C PRO A 52 -15.00 5.62 -15.15
N PRO A 53 -13.78 5.81 -15.69
CA PRO A 53 -12.64 6.30 -14.92
C PRO A 53 -12.91 7.72 -14.40
N ARG A 54 -12.43 8.03 -13.19
CA ARG A 54 -12.56 9.39 -12.62
C ARG A 54 -11.62 10.38 -13.33
N PHE A 55 -11.92 11.65 -13.15
CA PHE A 55 -10.99 12.74 -13.41
C PHE A 55 -10.49 13.27 -12.08
N LEU A 56 -9.17 13.51 -11.99
CA LEU A 56 -8.54 14.04 -10.80
C LEU A 56 -9.13 15.41 -10.45
N GLN A 57 -9.34 15.64 -9.16
CA GLN A 57 -9.86 16.87 -8.60
C GLN A 57 -8.84 17.52 -7.66
N THR A 58 -8.98 18.82 -7.45
CA THR A 58 -8.24 19.54 -6.42
C THR A 58 -8.51 18.90 -5.05
N GLY A 59 -7.46 18.67 -4.25
CA GLY A 59 -7.58 18.01 -2.94
C GLY A 59 -7.53 16.48 -2.97
N ASP A 60 -7.61 15.84 -4.15
CA ASP A 60 -7.60 14.37 -4.24
C ASP A 60 -6.29 13.79 -3.69
N LEU A 61 -6.43 12.66 -3.00
CA LEU A 61 -5.32 11.74 -2.80
C LEU A 61 -5.26 10.78 -4.00
N VAL A 62 -4.08 10.65 -4.59
CA VAL A 62 -3.79 9.68 -5.64
C VAL A 62 -2.89 8.62 -5.04
N GLN A 63 -3.42 7.40 -4.97
CA GLN A 63 -2.76 6.27 -4.36
C GLN A 63 -2.48 5.23 -5.44
N ALA A 64 -1.23 4.77 -5.50
CA ALA A 64 -0.80 3.76 -6.46
C ALA A 64 0.08 2.72 -5.79
N GLU A 65 -0.10 1.47 -6.21
CA GLU A 65 0.86 0.38 -5.95
C GLU A 65 1.24 -0.23 -7.29
N ILE A 66 2.54 -0.21 -7.58
CA ILE A 66 3.10 -0.51 -8.90
C ILE A 66 3.91 -1.81 -8.80
N PHE A 67 3.66 -2.75 -9.72
CA PHE A 67 4.21 -4.11 -9.69
C PHE A 67 5.03 -4.44 -10.96
N PRO A 68 6.14 -3.72 -11.25
CA PRO A 68 7.00 -4.07 -12.37
C PRO A 68 7.77 -5.37 -12.12
N CYS A 69 8.02 -6.12 -13.20
CA CYS A 69 8.85 -7.32 -13.17
C CYS A 69 10.01 -7.18 -14.16
N TYR A 70 11.22 -7.55 -13.74
CA TYR A 70 12.40 -7.59 -14.59
C TYR A 70 13.16 -8.90 -14.35
N GLY A 71 13.53 -9.60 -15.43
CA GLY A 71 14.25 -10.89 -15.32
C GLY A 71 13.48 -11.98 -14.56
N GLY A 72 12.14 -11.88 -14.48
CA GLY A 72 11.30 -12.79 -13.71
C GLY A 72 11.16 -12.45 -12.22
N LEU A 73 11.83 -11.39 -11.74
CA LEU A 73 11.73 -10.87 -10.38
C LEU A 73 10.82 -9.64 -10.34
N GLU A 74 9.99 -9.55 -9.32
CA GLU A 74 9.14 -8.40 -9.06
C GLU A 74 9.87 -7.34 -8.23
N ALA A 75 9.55 -6.07 -8.50
CA ALA A 75 9.72 -4.97 -7.57
C ALA A 75 8.32 -4.43 -7.25
N GLN A 76 8.12 -3.88 -6.05
CA GLN A 76 6.83 -3.31 -5.66
C GLN A 76 7.05 -1.96 -4.99
N GLN A 77 6.27 -0.95 -5.41
CA GLN A 77 6.32 0.38 -4.84
C GLN A 77 4.90 0.90 -4.61
N GLN A 78 4.58 1.19 -3.35
CA GLN A 78 3.38 1.93 -2.97
C GLN A 78 3.69 3.42 -2.82
N MET A 79 2.80 4.28 -3.31
CA MET A 79 2.92 5.72 -3.21
C MET A 79 1.54 6.38 -3.01
N SER A 80 1.55 7.45 -2.23
CA SER A 80 0.37 8.30 -2.01
C SER A 80 0.78 9.75 -2.24
N VAL A 81 0.12 10.42 -3.19
CA VAL A 81 0.42 11.79 -3.58
C VAL A 81 -0.87 12.60 -3.57
N SER A 82 -0.89 13.72 -2.85
CA SER A 82 -2.07 14.59 -2.79
C SER A 82 -1.95 15.75 -3.77
N LEU A 83 -3.04 16.03 -4.49
CA LEU A 83 -3.23 17.27 -5.23
C LEU A 83 -3.62 18.37 -4.23
N LYS A 84 -2.86 19.46 -4.21
CA LYS A 84 -3.07 20.54 -3.24
C LYS A 84 -4.51 21.11 -3.31
N PRO A 85 -5.08 21.58 -2.20
CA PRO A 85 -4.51 21.56 -0.84
C PRO A 85 -4.58 20.17 -0.20
N VAL A 86 -3.59 19.84 0.65
CA VAL A 86 -3.57 18.54 1.33
C VAL A 86 -4.54 18.56 2.50
N ASN A 87 -5.42 17.56 2.59
CA ASN A 87 -6.30 17.37 3.75
C ASN A 87 -5.46 17.14 5.02
N SER A 88 -5.81 17.80 6.13
CA SER A 88 -5.06 17.71 7.39
C SER A 88 -4.96 16.29 7.94
N VAL A 89 -6.03 15.49 7.80
CA VAL A 89 -6.04 14.07 8.21
C VAL A 89 -5.06 13.27 7.36
N ASN A 90 -5.02 13.51 6.04
CA ASN A 90 -4.06 12.84 5.17
C ASN A 90 -2.61 13.24 5.49
N ALA A 91 -2.38 14.50 5.88
CA ALA A 91 -1.05 14.94 6.32
C ALA A 91 -0.62 14.26 7.64
N GLU A 92 -1.54 14.10 8.59
CA GLU A 92 -1.30 13.37 9.82
C GLU A 92 -1.02 11.88 9.55
N CYS A 93 -1.87 11.22 8.77
CA CYS A 93 -1.68 9.83 8.35
C CYS A 93 -0.32 9.63 7.65
N ALA A 94 0.08 10.56 6.77
CA ALA A 94 1.39 10.52 6.12
C ALA A 94 2.55 10.61 7.13
N ALA A 95 2.42 11.45 8.17
CA ALA A 95 3.43 11.57 9.22
C ALA A 95 3.53 10.28 10.07
N VAL A 96 2.40 9.65 10.40
CA VAL A 96 2.38 8.36 11.12
C VAL A 96 2.95 7.24 10.25
N ALA A 97 2.53 7.15 8.99
CA ALA A 97 3.07 6.16 8.04
C ALA A 97 4.59 6.31 7.86
N ARG A 98 5.10 7.55 7.85
CA ARG A 98 6.55 7.80 7.80
C ARG A 98 7.27 7.28 9.04
N LYS A 99 6.74 7.54 10.24
CA LYS A 99 7.32 7.01 11.49
C LYS A 99 7.34 5.48 11.50
N SER A 100 6.25 4.85 11.04
CA SER A 100 6.15 3.39 10.88
C SER A 100 7.23 2.84 9.94
N TYR A 101 7.38 3.44 8.76
CA TYR A 101 8.40 3.08 7.79
C TYR A 101 9.82 3.19 8.37
N GLU A 102 10.13 4.31 9.03
CA GLU A 102 11.45 4.53 9.65
C GLU A 102 11.73 3.56 10.81
N ALA A 103 10.71 3.23 11.61
CA ALA A 103 10.81 2.22 12.66
C ALA A 103 11.10 0.84 12.08
N GLY A 104 10.43 0.47 10.98
CA GLY A 104 10.70 -0.74 10.21
C GLY A 104 12.13 -0.80 9.68
N LEU A 105 12.59 0.26 9.01
CA LEU A 105 13.97 0.34 8.51
C LEU A 105 15.01 0.17 9.62
N LYS A 106 14.80 0.80 10.79
CA LYS A 106 15.69 0.66 11.95
C LYS A 106 15.66 -0.76 12.53
N ALA A 107 14.50 -1.42 12.46
CA ALA A 107 14.32 -2.76 13.00
C ALA A 107 14.80 -3.86 12.04
N LEU A 108 14.80 -3.62 10.74
CA LEU A 108 15.13 -4.58 9.71
C LEU A 108 16.63 -4.87 9.67
N ARG A 109 17.05 -5.99 10.28
CA ARG A 109 18.43 -6.44 10.31
C ARG A 109 18.53 -7.95 10.53
N PRO A 110 19.61 -8.61 10.05
CA PRO A 110 19.82 -10.02 10.31
C PRO A 110 19.78 -10.38 11.80
N GLY A 111 19.23 -11.55 12.11
CA GLY A 111 19.11 -12.07 13.48
C GLY A 111 17.86 -11.60 14.23
N ARG A 112 17.08 -10.66 13.69
CA ARG A 112 15.73 -10.35 14.20
C ARG A 112 14.69 -11.23 13.52
N THR A 113 13.56 -11.45 14.21
CA THR A 113 12.43 -12.14 13.58
C THR A 113 11.59 -11.19 12.73
N PHE A 114 10.86 -11.73 11.75
CA PHE A 114 9.92 -10.96 10.94
C PHE A 114 8.86 -10.26 11.80
N GLN A 115 8.36 -10.93 12.86
CA GLN A 115 7.41 -10.34 13.80
C GLN A 115 8.01 -9.14 14.54
N GLN A 116 9.28 -9.20 14.96
CA GLN A 116 9.93 -8.07 15.64
C GLN A 116 10.03 -6.81 14.77
N VAL A 117 10.13 -6.97 13.45
CA VAL A 117 10.09 -5.84 12.51
C VAL A 117 8.66 -5.34 12.35
N CYS A 118 7.69 -6.25 12.17
CA CYS A 118 6.27 -5.88 12.11
C CYS A 118 5.82 -5.11 13.35
N ASP A 119 6.15 -5.60 14.56
CA ASP A 119 5.81 -4.95 15.83
C ASP A 119 6.41 -3.55 15.96
N ALA A 120 7.62 -3.34 15.42
CA ALA A 120 8.24 -2.02 15.39
C ALA A 120 7.52 -1.06 14.43
N MET A 121 7.04 -1.55 13.29
CA MET A 121 6.25 -0.77 12.34
C MET A 121 4.84 -0.46 12.86
N GLU A 122 4.25 -1.36 13.63
CA GLU A 122 2.91 -1.20 14.22
C GLU A 122 2.87 -0.17 15.35
N GLU A 123 3.97 0.01 16.07
CA GLU A 123 4.00 0.87 17.27
C GLU A 123 3.54 2.32 16.99
N PRO A 124 4.03 3.01 15.95
CA PRO A 124 3.56 4.36 15.64
C PRO A 124 2.08 4.43 15.25
N LEU A 125 1.55 3.40 14.58
CA LEU A 125 0.13 3.35 14.21
C LEU A 125 -0.74 3.16 15.44
N ARG A 126 -0.36 2.22 16.31
CA ARG A 126 -1.06 1.96 17.57
C ARG A 126 -1.04 3.19 18.49
N ALA A 127 0.12 3.86 18.61
CA ALA A 127 0.24 5.07 19.43
C ALA A 127 -0.63 6.22 18.91
N ALA A 128 -0.88 6.28 17.60
CA ALA A 128 -1.73 7.28 16.97
C ALA A 128 -3.22 6.87 16.87
N GLY A 129 -3.61 5.67 17.33
CA GLY A 129 -4.98 5.17 17.15
C GLY A 129 -5.36 4.99 15.67
N CYS A 130 -4.38 4.64 14.82
CA CYS A 130 -4.63 4.39 13.41
C CYS A 130 -5.08 2.93 13.17
N TRP A 131 -5.72 2.71 12.02
CA TRP A 131 -6.08 1.40 11.52
C TRP A 131 -5.52 1.22 10.10
N HIS A 132 -5.34 -0.03 9.67
CA HIS A 132 -4.95 -0.34 8.29
C HIS A 132 -5.49 -1.68 7.82
N LEU A 133 -5.80 -1.76 6.53
CA LEU A 133 -6.36 -2.95 5.89
C LEU A 133 -5.29 -3.88 5.34
N THR A 134 -4.22 -3.33 4.77
CA THR A 134 -3.16 -4.05 4.05
C THR A 134 -1.97 -4.32 4.96
N PRO A 135 -1.09 -5.28 4.62
CA PRO A 135 0.13 -5.49 5.39
C PRO A 135 1.05 -4.25 5.34
N LEU A 136 1.79 -4.01 6.41
CA LEU A 136 2.85 -3.02 6.49
C LEU A 136 4.15 -3.49 5.81
N LEU A 137 4.37 -4.81 5.79
CA LEU A 137 5.57 -5.45 5.26
C LEU A 137 5.24 -6.83 4.71
N HIS A 138 5.87 -7.23 3.61
CA HIS A 138 5.84 -8.62 3.15
C HIS A 138 7.07 -8.96 2.34
N SER A 139 7.40 -10.25 2.26
CA SER A 139 8.49 -10.71 1.41
C SER A 139 8.20 -10.54 -0.08
N LEU A 140 9.26 -10.44 -0.86
CA LEU A 140 9.20 -10.36 -2.30
C LEU A 140 10.01 -11.50 -2.92
N ASN A 141 9.55 -12.06 -4.03
CA ASN A 141 10.28 -13.09 -4.81
C ASN A 141 10.73 -14.33 -3.99
N PRO A 142 9.83 -15.09 -3.33
CA PRO A 142 8.37 -15.04 -3.42
C PRO A 142 7.69 -14.28 -2.27
N LEU A 143 6.41 -13.93 -2.47
CA LEU A 143 5.53 -13.46 -1.41
C LEU A 143 5.10 -14.65 -0.55
N GLY A 144 5.72 -14.79 0.62
CA GLY A 144 5.53 -15.90 1.55
C GLY A 144 5.42 -15.48 3.02
N TRP A 145 5.94 -14.30 3.36
CA TRP A 145 5.81 -13.71 4.69
C TRP A 145 5.07 -12.39 4.58
N THR A 146 4.09 -12.16 5.44
CA THR A 146 3.23 -10.98 5.39
C THR A 146 2.91 -10.54 6.80
N SER A 147 3.02 -9.25 7.10
CA SER A 147 2.60 -8.71 8.39
C SER A 147 1.09 -8.91 8.62
N ALA A 148 0.62 -8.56 9.82
CA ALA A 148 -0.79 -8.55 10.12
C ALA A 148 -1.57 -7.62 9.16
N THR A 149 -2.85 -7.93 8.97
CA THR A 149 -3.78 -7.16 8.14
C THR A 149 -5.06 -6.89 8.92
N GLN A 150 -5.81 -5.85 8.54
CA GLN A 150 -7.04 -5.43 9.23
C GLN A 150 -6.78 -5.09 10.71
N VAL A 151 -5.64 -4.47 11.03
CA VAL A 151 -5.29 -4.07 12.39
C VAL A 151 -5.99 -2.76 12.72
N GLY A 152 -6.51 -2.66 13.94
CA GLY A 152 -7.28 -1.49 14.38
C GLY A 152 -8.64 -1.35 13.70
N ILE A 153 -9.10 -2.36 12.97
CA ILE A 153 -10.28 -2.27 12.08
C ILE A 153 -11.58 -1.94 12.82
N GLU A 154 -11.62 -2.10 14.14
CA GLU A 154 -12.71 -1.62 14.99
C GLU A 154 -12.91 -0.10 14.96
N GLN A 155 -11.88 0.65 14.57
CA GLN A 155 -11.90 2.11 14.42
C GLN A 155 -12.28 2.55 13.00
N MET A 156 -12.45 1.61 12.06
CA MET A 156 -12.76 1.93 10.66
C MET A 156 -14.19 2.49 10.53
N PRO A 157 -14.36 3.69 9.95
CA PRO A 157 -15.69 4.22 9.63
C PRO A 157 -16.45 3.30 8.66
N GLY A 158 -17.74 3.05 8.95
CA GLY A 158 -18.58 2.22 8.09
C GLY A 158 -18.37 0.71 8.23
N ARG A 159 -17.60 0.26 9.24
CA ARG A 159 -17.32 -1.17 9.46
C ARG A 159 -18.58 -2.03 9.63
N GLU A 160 -19.66 -1.45 10.13
CA GLU A 160 -20.95 -2.11 10.36
C GLU A 160 -21.59 -2.66 9.08
N LYS A 161 -21.15 -2.17 7.91
CA LYS A 161 -21.60 -2.65 6.60
C LYS A 161 -20.99 -3.99 6.20
N TYR A 162 -19.93 -4.41 6.87
CA TYR A 162 -19.15 -5.60 6.53
C TYR A 162 -19.31 -6.66 7.61
N LYS A 163 -19.60 -7.90 7.18
CA LYS A 163 -19.64 -9.05 8.09
C LYS A 163 -18.23 -9.60 8.27
N ASP A 164 -17.93 -10.04 9.50
CA ASP A 164 -16.71 -10.79 9.84
C ASP A 164 -15.37 -10.07 9.58
N LEU A 165 -15.35 -8.73 9.62
CA LEU A 165 -14.08 -8.00 9.66
C LEU A 165 -13.34 -8.29 10.96
N ARG A 166 -12.14 -8.86 10.85
CA ARG A 166 -11.28 -9.21 11.99
C ARG A 166 -9.82 -9.17 11.59
N SER A 167 -8.98 -8.69 12.50
CA SER A 167 -7.53 -8.71 12.32
C SER A 167 -7.05 -10.10 11.94
N ARG A 168 -6.16 -10.17 10.95
CA ARG A 168 -5.48 -11.41 10.58
C ARG A 168 -4.02 -11.30 11.04
N PRO A 169 -3.49 -12.30 11.75
CA PRO A 169 -2.13 -12.27 12.25
C PRO A 169 -1.11 -12.32 11.10
N ALA A 170 0.14 -11.98 11.41
CA ALA A 170 1.24 -12.13 10.49
C ALA A 170 1.48 -13.60 10.13
N VAL A 171 1.98 -13.85 8.92
CA VAL A 171 2.37 -15.17 8.41
C VAL A 171 3.89 -15.28 8.46
N GLY A 172 4.38 -16.31 9.16
CA GLY A 172 5.81 -16.59 9.36
C GLY A 172 6.53 -15.55 10.23
N GLY A 173 5.87 -15.08 11.29
CA GLY A 173 6.44 -14.11 12.23
C GLY A 173 7.71 -14.62 12.96
N ASP A 174 7.88 -15.93 13.07
CA ASP A 174 9.04 -16.60 13.67
C ASP A 174 10.26 -16.69 12.73
N LEU A 175 10.11 -16.36 11.44
CA LEU A 175 11.22 -16.30 10.50
C LEU A 175 12.31 -15.38 11.00
N VAL A 176 13.53 -15.90 11.16
CA VAL A 176 14.72 -15.10 11.44
C VAL A 176 15.25 -14.50 10.15
N ILE A 177 15.33 -13.18 10.11
CA ILE A 177 15.84 -12.41 8.97
C ILE A 177 17.31 -12.74 8.77
N GLN A 178 17.68 -13.01 7.51
CA GLN A 178 19.05 -13.26 7.07
C GLN A 178 19.46 -12.25 6.01
N ALA A 179 20.77 -12.06 5.85
CA ALA A 179 21.30 -11.24 4.76
C ALA A 179 20.90 -11.84 3.41
N GLY A 180 20.51 -10.98 2.46
CA GLY A 180 20.09 -11.38 1.11
C GLY A 180 18.61 -11.76 0.97
N MET A 181 17.84 -11.78 2.07
CA MET A 181 16.37 -11.86 1.98
C MET A 181 15.79 -10.58 1.38
N VAL A 182 14.69 -10.72 0.63
CA VAL A 182 13.95 -9.60 0.05
C VAL A 182 12.61 -9.48 0.79
N LEU A 183 12.45 -8.35 1.47
CA LEU A 183 11.31 -7.96 2.30
C LEU A 183 10.80 -6.57 1.87
#